data_AF-A0A0R2K4C8-F1
#
_entry.id   AF-A0A0R2K4C8-F1
#
_cell.length_a   1.000
_cell.length_b   1.000
_cell.length_c   1.000
_cell.angle_alpha   90.00
_cell.angle_beta   90.00
_cell.angle_gamma   90.00
#
_symmetry.space_group_name_H-M   'P 1'
#
loop_
_entity.id
_entity.type
_entity.pdbx_description
1 polymer ?
#
loop_
_entity_poly.entity_id
_entity_poly.type
_entity_poly.pdbx_seq_one_letter_code
_entity_poly.pdbx_strand_id
1 'polypeptide(L)'
;MKKAAKNKKTQSLIYGCLAALVGLVWVYPFVIVVVNSLKTKRGIFSNPLWFTHDFTVDNFKTAYQALDFTHSFVNSVLITVGSVVVITAISAAAAYALTRHQVRMSSVVYYLCAATMLIPFQSIMILLSVDVWRA
;
A
#
# COMPACT_ATOMS: atom_id res chain seq x y z
N MET A 1 -34.63 -22.69 23.57
CA MET A 1 -33.46 -21.78 23.66
C MET A 1 -32.13 -22.33 23.10
N LYS A 2 -31.85 -23.65 23.06
CA LYS A 2 -30.55 -24.19 22.57
C LYS A 2 -30.32 -24.19 21.03
N LYS A 3 -31.38 -24.14 20.20
CA LYS A 3 -31.26 -24.15 18.72
C LYS A 3 -30.66 -22.85 18.14
N ALA A 4 -30.93 -21.69 18.75
CA ALA A 4 -30.44 -20.40 18.26
C ALA A 4 -28.92 -20.21 18.46
N ALA A 5 -28.34 -20.80 19.51
CA ALA A 5 -26.90 -20.73 19.79
C ALA A 5 -26.06 -21.63 18.87
N LYS A 6 -26.60 -22.77 18.44
CA LYS A 6 -25.91 -23.69 17.51
C LYS A 6 -25.72 -23.05 16.13
N ASN A 7 -26.70 -22.26 15.68
CA ASN A 7 -26.65 -21.58 14.40
C ASN A 7 -25.59 -20.47 14.36
N LYS A 8 -25.43 -19.69 15.46
CA LYS A 8 -24.35 -18.69 15.57
C LYS A 8 -22.94 -19.31 15.53
N LYS A 9 -22.74 -20.49 16.13
CA LYS A 9 -21.43 -21.17 16.15
C LYS A 9 -21.06 -21.79 14.79
N THR A 10 -22.03 -22.40 14.10
CA THR A 10 -21.84 -22.90 12.72
C THR A 10 -21.67 -21.74 11.73
N GLN A 11 -22.43 -20.65 11.86
CA GLN A 11 -22.24 -19.45 11.05
C GLN A 11 -20.86 -18.82 11.26
N SER A 12 -20.39 -18.70 12.50
CA SER A 12 -19.04 -18.20 12.80
C SER A 12 -17.94 -19.08 12.20
N LEU A 13 -18.10 -20.41 12.19
CA LEU A 13 -17.16 -21.32 11.54
C LEU A 13 -17.17 -21.15 10.01
N ILE A 14 -18.35 -20.99 9.40
CA ILE A 14 -18.45 -20.75 7.95
C ILE A 14 -17.81 -19.42 7.57
N TYR A 15 -18.10 -18.33 8.29
CA TYR A 15 -17.45 -17.03 8.05
C TYR A 15 -15.94 -17.09 8.31
N GLY A 16 -15.49 -17.84 9.31
CA GLY A 16 -14.06 -18.07 9.58
C GLY A 16 -13.37 -18.80 8.44
N CYS A 17 -13.95 -19.89 7.94
CA CYS A 17 -13.41 -20.63 6.79
C CYS A 17 -13.42 -19.79 5.50
N LEU A 18 -14.49 -19.01 5.27
CA LEU A 18 -14.60 -18.13 4.10
C LEU A 18 -13.57 -17.00 4.17
N ALA A 19 -13.40 -16.37 5.34
CA ALA A 19 -12.38 -15.34 5.55
C ALA A 19 -10.96 -15.90 5.39
N ALA A 20 -10.70 -17.12 5.88
CA ALA A 20 -9.42 -17.78 5.70
C ALA A 20 -9.13 -18.07 4.21
N LEU A 21 -10.12 -18.55 3.46
CA LEU A 21 -9.99 -18.84 2.02
C LEU A 21 -9.72 -17.54 1.24
N VAL A 22 -10.48 -16.48 1.49
CA VAL A 22 -10.25 -15.15 0.87
C VAL A 22 -8.88 -14.60 1.26
N GLY A 23 -8.47 -14.76 2.52
CA GLY A 23 -7.14 -14.38 2.99
C GLY A 23 -6.01 -15.10 2.26
N LEU A 24 -6.15 -16.41 2.01
CA LEU A 24 -5.18 -17.18 1.24
C LEU A 24 -5.06 -16.68 -0.21
N VAL A 25 -6.18 -16.36 -0.86
CA VAL A 25 -6.19 -15.78 -2.22
C VAL A 25 -5.48 -14.42 -2.24
N TRP A 26 -5.65 -13.61 -1.18
CA TRP A 26 -4.97 -12.31 -1.05
C TRP A 26 -3.46 -12.43 -0.77
N VAL A 27 -3.05 -13.44 -0.01
CA VAL A 27 -1.63 -13.68 0.31
C VAL A 27 -0.88 -14.33 -0.85
N TYR A 28 -1.59 -15.08 -1.71
CA TYR A 28 -1.02 -15.77 -2.86
C TYR A 28 -0.08 -14.92 -3.76
N PRO A 29 -0.43 -13.70 -4.21
CA PRO A 29 0.47 -12.85 -5.00
C PRO A 29 1.77 -12.50 -4.25
N PHE A 30 1.72 -12.30 -2.93
CA PHE A 30 2.91 -12.05 -2.13
C PHE A 30 3.83 -13.28 -2.06
N VAL A 31 3.25 -14.47 -1.95
CA VAL A 31 4.00 -15.73 -1.99
C VAL A 31 4.72 -15.89 -3.34
N ILE A 32 4.05 -15.55 -4.45
CA ILE A 32 4.66 -15.57 -5.78
C ILE A 32 5.85 -14.60 -5.86
N VAL A 33 5.73 -13.38 -5.31
CA VAL A 33 6.83 -12.40 -5.29
C VAL A 33 8.03 -12.95 -4.52
N VAL A 34 7.82 -13.53 -3.34
CA VAL A 34 8.89 -14.11 -2.53
C VAL A 34 9.54 -15.29 -3.26
N VAL A 35 8.75 -16.21 -3.80
CA VAL A 35 9.25 -17.36 -4.56
C VAL A 35 10.04 -16.91 -5.78
N ASN A 36 9.54 -15.94 -6.55
CA ASN A 36 10.22 -15.41 -7.73
C ASN A 36 11.49 -14.62 -7.40
N SER A 37 11.58 -13.97 -6.24
CA SER A 37 12.80 -13.29 -5.80
C SER A 37 13.99 -14.25 -5.64
N LEU A 38 13.71 -15.52 -5.35
CA LEU A 38 14.70 -16.59 -5.18
C LEU A 38 14.99 -17.37 -6.47
N LYS A 39 14.33 -17.07 -7.59
CA LYS A 39 14.50 -17.79 -8.86
C LYS A 39 15.55 -17.14 -9.76
N THR A 40 16.27 -17.94 -10.54
CA THR A 40 17.08 -17.41 -11.65
C THR A 40 16.20 -16.68 -12.68
N LYS A 41 16.75 -15.70 -13.41
CA LYS A 41 16.01 -14.96 -14.47
C LYS A 41 15.31 -15.90 -15.47
N ARG A 42 15.97 -17.02 -15.84
CA ARG A 42 15.38 -18.06 -16.70
C ARG A 42 14.21 -18.81 -16.03
N GLY A 43 14.27 -19.06 -14.73
CA GLY A 43 13.19 -19.68 -13.95
C GLY A 43 11.93 -18.81 -13.84
N ILE A 44 12.08 -17.48 -13.83
CA ILE A 44 10.95 -16.53 -13.80
C ILE A 44 10.13 -16.57 -15.10
N PHE A 45 10.80 -16.62 -16.26
CA PHE A 45 10.12 -16.64 -17.57
C PHE A 45 9.55 -18.01 -17.95
N SER A 46 10.09 -19.11 -17.41
CA SER A 46 9.64 -20.47 -17.72
C SER A 46 8.48 -20.94 -16.85
N ASN A 47 8.51 -20.68 -15.54
CA ASN A 47 7.45 -21.07 -14.60
C ASN A 47 7.20 -19.98 -13.55
N PRO A 48 6.45 -18.91 -13.89
CA PRO A 48 6.22 -17.78 -12.99
C PRO A 48 5.27 -18.11 -11.82
N LEU A 49 4.36 -19.08 -11.99
CA LEU A 49 3.29 -19.40 -11.04
C LEU A 49 3.62 -20.54 -10.06
N TRP A 50 4.66 -21.33 -10.35
CA TRP A 50 5.01 -22.51 -9.54
C TRP A 50 6.47 -22.51 -9.08
N PHE A 51 6.76 -23.26 -8.02
CA PHE A 51 8.11 -23.42 -7.48
C PHE A 51 9.04 -24.05 -8.55
N THR A 52 10.20 -23.44 -8.80
CA THR A 52 11.24 -23.99 -9.70
C THR A 52 12.39 -24.53 -8.86
N HIS A 53 13.16 -25.48 -9.40
CA HIS A 53 14.31 -26.06 -8.71
C HIS A 53 15.56 -25.16 -8.70
N ASP A 54 15.57 -24.11 -9.53
CA ASP A 54 16.69 -23.17 -9.67
C ASP A 54 16.66 -22.06 -8.61
N PHE A 55 17.12 -22.36 -7.40
CA PHE A 55 17.31 -21.39 -6.32
C PHE A 55 18.59 -20.58 -6.52
N THR A 56 18.48 -19.26 -6.48
CA THR A 56 19.65 -18.36 -6.42
C THR A 56 19.40 -17.19 -5.47
N VAL A 57 20.45 -16.82 -4.75
CA VAL A 57 20.49 -15.62 -3.90
C VAL A 57 21.16 -14.43 -4.61
N ASP A 58 21.67 -14.63 -5.83
CA ASP A 58 22.39 -13.59 -6.59
C ASP A 58 21.48 -12.42 -6.96
N ASN A 59 20.16 -12.63 -7.04
CA ASN A 59 19.20 -11.55 -7.24
C ASN A 59 19.26 -10.51 -6.12
N PHE A 60 19.46 -10.93 -4.87
CA PHE A 60 19.58 -10.01 -3.73
C PHE A 60 20.86 -9.19 -3.81
N LYS A 61 21.98 -9.83 -4.15
CA LYS A 61 23.27 -9.14 -4.31
C LYS A 61 23.25 -8.15 -5.47
N THR A 62 22.68 -8.56 -6.60
CA THR A 62 22.52 -7.72 -7.79
C THR A 62 21.58 -6.55 -7.52
N ALA A 63 20.43 -6.79 -6.86
CA ALA A 63 19.49 -5.73 -6.51
C ALA A 63 20.08 -4.74 -5.51
N TYR A 64 20.82 -5.22 -4.50
CA TYR A 64 21.45 -4.36 -3.50
C TYR A 64 22.45 -3.37 -4.14
N GLN A 65 23.27 -3.85 -5.09
CA GLN A 65 24.23 -3.02 -5.82
C GLN A 65 23.58 -2.13 -6.87
N ALA A 66 22.59 -2.64 -7.63
CA ALA A 66 21.97 -1.90 -8.72
C ALA A 66 21.05 -0.77 -8.23
N LEU A 67 20.40 -0.93 -7.07
CA LEU A 67 19.48 0.07 -6.52
C LEU A 67 20.16 1.07 -5.57
N ASP A 68 21.46 0.92 -5.30
CA ASP A 68 22.14 1.59 -4.20
C ASP A 68 21.27 1.57 -2.92
N PHE A 69 20.93 0.33 -2.50
CA PHE A 69 19.77 0.07 -1.64
C PHE A 69 19.80 0.90 -0.36
N THR A 70 20.97 1.09 0.25
CA THR A 70 21.12 1.87 1.48
C THR A 70 20.73 3.33 1.28
N HIS A 71 21.24 3.98 0.23
CA HIS A 71 20.92 5.38 -0.04
C HIS A 71 19.45 5.55 -0.44
N SER A 72 18.94 4.71 -1.34
CA SER A 72 17.55 4.74 -1.77
C SER A 72 16.56 4.48 -0.63
N PHE A 73 16.89 3.55 0.27
CA PHE A 73 16.08 3.23 1.45
C PHE A 73 16.07 4.40 2.45
N VAL A 74 17.24 4.95 2.80
CA VAL A 74 17.34 6.08 3.74
C VAL A 74 16.62 7.31 3.19
N ASN A 75 16.79 7.63 1.90
CA ASN A 75 16.08 8.73 1.26
C ASN A 75 14.56 8.54 1.33
N SER A 76 14.06 7.34 1.03
CA SER A 76 12.63 7.04 1.07
C SER A 76 12.05 7.17 2.48
N VAL A 77 12.77 6.67 3.49
CA VAL A 77 12.37 6.77 4.89
C VAL A 77 12.38 8.24 5.34
N LEU A 78 13.45 8.98 5.03
CA LEU A 78 13.61 10.37 5.43
C LEU A 78 12.50 11.25 4.82
N ILE A 79 12.25 11.10 3.53
CA ILE A 79 11.20 11.86 2.82
C ILE A 79 9.82 11.48 3.38
N THR A 80 9.55 10.20 3.57
CA THR A 80 8.24 9.72 4.06
C THR A 80 7.98 10.21 5.49
N VAL A 81 8.91 9.99 6.41
CA VAL A 81 8.76 10.38 7.81
C VAL A 81 8.69 11.90 7.93
N GLY A 82 9.58 12.63 7.26
CA GLY A 82 9.57 14.09 7.25
C GLY A 82 8.25 14.66 6.71
N SER A 83 7.78 14.12 5.58
CA SER A 83 6.52 14.56 4.98
C SER A 83 5.32 14.26 5.88
N VAL A 84 5.24 13.05 6.46
CA VAL A 84 4.14 12.68 7.35
C VAL A 84 4.10 13.59 8.57
N VAL A 85 5.24 13.86 9.22
CA VAL A 85 5.30 14.73 10.40
C VAL A 85 4.78 16.13 10.08
N VAL A 86 5.25 16.73 8.97
CA VAL A 86 4.85 18.08 8.55
C VAL A 86 3.37 18.11 8.17
N ILE A 87 2.91 17.17 7.36
CA ILE A 87 1.50 17.08 6.91
C ILE A 87 0.58 16.87 8.11
N THR A 88 0.92 15.98 9.04
CA THR A 88 0.12 15.73 10.25
C THR A 88 0.07 16.96 11.15
N ALA A 89 1.18 17.67 11.36
CA ALA A 89 1.19 18.88 12.19
C ALA A 89 0.28 19.99 11.60
N ILE A 90 0.39 20.24 10.29
CA ILE A 90 -0.41 21.25 9.59
C ILE A 90 -1.88 20.84 9.55
N SER A 91 -2.18 19.59 9.18
CA SER A 91 -3.55 19.10 9.10
C SER A 91 -4.25 19.08 10.46
N ALA A 92 -3.54 18.73 11.54
CA ALA A 92 -4.09 18.79 12.90
C ALA A 92 -4.44 20.23 13.31
N ALA A 93 -3.55 21.20 13.05
CA ALA A 93 -3.80 22.61 13.33
C ALA A 93 -4.99 23.15 12.51
N ALA A 94 -5.06 22.80 11.22
CA ALA A 94 -6.17 23.17 10.35
C ALA A 94 -7.51 22.55 10.82
N ALA A 95 -7.51 21.26 11.16
CA ALA A 95 -8.70 20.57 11.67
C ALA A 95 -9.20 21.20 12.98
N TYR A 96 -8.28 21.59 13.88
CA TYR A 96 -8.63 22.31 15.11
C TYR A 96 -9.29 23.66 14.82
N ALA A 97 -8.73 24.45 13.91
CA ALA A 97 -9.30 25.75 13.53
C ALA A 97 -10.69 25.60 12.89
N LEU A 98 -10.87 24.64 11.98
CA LEU A 98 -12.14 24.39 11.28
C LEU A 98 -13.25 23.90 12.23
N THR A 99 -12.90 23.09 13.24
CA THR A 99 -13.89 22.55 14.19
C THR A 99 -14.27 23.56 15.27
N ARG A 100 -13.33 24.42 15.69
CA ARG A 100 -13.57 25.40 16.78
C ARG A 100 -14.25 26.68 16.29
N HIS A 101 -14.01 27.11 15.05
CA HIS A 101 -14.66 28.29 14.48
C HIS A 101 -15.86 27.89 13.60
N GLN A 102 -17.07 27.99 14.15
CA GLN A 102 -18.33 27.67 13.46
C GLN A 102 -18.77 28.75 12.44
N VAL A 103 -17.83 29.29 11.66
CA VAL A 103 -18.15 30.22 10.56
C VAL A 103 -18.62 29.42 9.35
N ARG A 104 -19.58 29.93 8.58
CA ARG A 104 -20.11 29.24 7.37
C ARG A 104 -19.03 28.93 6.33
N MET A 105 -17.95 29.72 6.33
CA MET A 105 -16.74 29.47 5.53
C MET A 105 -15.99 28.19 5.91
N SER A 106 -16.05 27.75 7.18
CA SER A 106 -15.39 26.51 7.63
C SER A 106 -15.95 25.27 6.94
N SER A 107 -17.28 25.22 6.74
CA SER A 107 -17.94 24.14 6.03
C SER A 107 -17.57 24.11 4.54
N VAL A 108 -17.47 25.29 3.91
CA VAL A 108 -17.03 25.39 2.50
C VAL A 108 -15.61 24.88 2.33
N VAL A 109 -14.68 25.31 3.19
CA VAL A 109 -13.28 24.85 3.16
C VAL A 109 -13.20 23.33 3.40
N TYR A 110 -13.97 22.80 4.35
CA TYR A 110 -14.03 21.35 4.60
C TYR A 110 -14.46 20.56 3.37
N TYR A 111 -15.57 20.95 2.72
CA TYR A 111 -16.05 20.26 1.52
C TYR A 111 -15.08 20.42 0.34
N LEU A 112 -14.38 21.55 0.22
CA LEU A 112 -13.36 21.76 -0.79
C LEU A 112 -12.17 20.82 -0.58
N CYS A 113 -11.68 20.67 0.67
CA CYS A 113 -10.65 19.68 1.00
C CYS A 113 -11.11 18.25 0.67
N ALA A 114 -12.34 17.88 1.02
CA ALA A 114 -12.90 16.57 0.70
C ALA A 114 -13.01 16.34 -0.82
N ALA A 115 -13.38 17.37 -1.60
CA ALA A 115 -13.43 17.29 -3.04
C ALA A 115 -12.04 17.04 -3.66
N THR A 116 -10.98 17.66 -3.12
CA THR A 116 -9.61 17.40 -3.60
C THR A 116 -9.12 15.98 -3.35
N MET A 117 -9.63 15.27 -2.33
CA MET A 117 -9.30 13.86 -2.08
C MET A 117 -9.88 12.91 -3.14
N LEU A 118 -10.92 13.33 -3.86
CA LEU A 118 -11.50 12.54 -4.95
C LEU A 118 -10.61 12.55 -6.20
N ILE A 119 -9.72 13.54 -6.33
CA ILE A 119 -8.79 13.62 -7.44
C ILE A 119 -7.72 12.54 -7.23
N PRO A 120 -7.61 11.55 -8.12
CA PRO A 120 -6.61 10.50 -7.97
C PRO A 120 -5.22 11.13 -8.13
N PHE A 121 -4.33 10.85 -7.18
CA PHE A 121 -2.95 11.34 -7.19
C PHE A 121 -2.22 11.05 -8.53
N GLN A 122 -2.58 9.94 -9.18
CA GLN A 122 -2.05 9.54 -10.49
C GLN A 122 -2.24 10.62 -11.57
N SER A 123 -3.35 11.35 -11.57
CA SER A 123 -3.59 12.43 -12.53
C SER A 123 -2.63 13.62 -12.37
N ILE A 124 -2.18 13.88 -11.13
CA ILE A 124 -1.23 14.95 -10.82
C ILE A 124 0.20 14.49 -11.16
N MET A 125 0.53 13.23 -10.83
CA MET A 125 1.85 12.66 -11.09
C MET A 125 2.20 12.63 -12.58
N ILE A 126 1.24 12.24 -13.44
CA ILE A 126 1.44 12.20 -14.90
C ILE A 126 1.80 13.60 -15.42
N LEU A 127 1.06 14.63 -14.99
CA LEU A 127 1.30 16.01 -15.41
C LEU A 127 2.72 16.47 -15.04
N LEU A 128 3.14 16.22 -13.80
CA LEU A 128 4.47 16.60 -13.32
C LEU A 128 5.59 15.88 -14.09
N SER A 129 5.40 14.60 -14.43
CA SER A 129 6.42 13.84 -15.16
C SER A 129 6.65 14.34 -16.60
N VAL A 130 5.61 14.86 -17.25
CA VAL A 130 5.69 15.42 -18.60
C VAL A 130 6.45 16.74 -18.61
N ASP A 131 6.25 17.58 -17.59
CA ASP A 131 6.97 18.86 -17.45
C ASP A 131 8.44 18.64 -17.12
N VAL A 132 8.78 17.66 -16.28
CA VAL A 132 10.17 17.28 -15.96
C VAL A 132 10.91 16.70 -17.17
N TRP A 133 10.22 15.98 -18.07
CA TRP A 133 10.85 15.40 -19.26
C TRP A 133 11.12 16.42 -20.38
N ARG A 134 10.51 17.60 -20.32
CA ARG A 134 10.69 18.68 -21.29
C ARG A 134 11.78 19.69 -20.91
N ALA A 135 12.37 19.58 -19.72
CA ALA A 135 13.48 20.39 -19.23
C ALA A 135 14.80 19.61 -19.30
#